data_AF-A0A849E1X6-F1
#
_entry.id   AF-A0A849E1X6-F1
#
_cell.length_a   1.000
_cell.length_b   1.000
_cell.length_c   1.000
_cell.angle_alpha   90.00
_cell.angle_beta   90.00
_cell.angle_gamma   90.00
#
_symmetry.space_group_name_H-M   'P 1'
#
loop_
_entity.id
_entity.type
_entity.pdbx_description
1 polymer ?
#
loop_
_entity_poly.entity_id
_entity_poly.type
_entity_poly.pdbx_seq_one_letter_code
_entity_poly.pdbx_strand_id
1 'polypeptide(L)' 'NEVVMILEAMKMETEVRAITGGTVCNVIAKVGDAVNVGDPLLSIRD' A
#
# COMPACT_ATOMS: atom_id res chain seq x y z
N ASN A 1 5.37 -0.33 12.53
CA ASN A 1 5.15 0.90 11.73
C ASN A 1 6.12 0.91 10.55
N GLU A 2 6.05 -0.13 9.71
CA GLU A 2 6.95 -0.34 8.57
C GLU A 2 6.32 0.25 7.31
N VAL A 3 7.15 0.80 6.42
CA VAL A 3 6.70 1.26 5.09
C VAL A 3 6.51 0.02 4.22
N VAL A 4 5.33 -0.13 3.64
CA VAL A 4 4.95 -1.30 2.84
C VAL A 4 4.75 -0.97 1.36
N MET A 5 4.53 0.29 1.01
CA MET A 5 4.35 0.75 -0.36
C MET A 5 4.66 2.25 -0.47
N ILE A 6 5.08 2.69 -1.66
CA ILE A 6 5.23 4.10 -2.01
C ILE A 6 4.23 4.39 -3.14
N LEU A 7 3.42 5.43 -2.97
CA LEU A 7 2.50 5.92 -3.99
C LEU A 7 3.01 7.24 -4.54
N GLU A 8 2.89 7.44 -5.85
CA GLU A 8 3.13 8.73 -6.48
C GLU A 8 1.78 9.41 -6.77
N ALA A 9 1.62 10.65 -6.31
CA ALA A 9 0.49 11.50 -6.67
C ALA A 9 0.97 12.95 -6.83
N MET A 10 0.58 13.62 -7.92
CA MET A 10 0.92 15.04 -8.17
C MET A 10 2.42 15.35 -8.04
N LYS A 11 3.29 14.48 -8.56
CA LYS A 11 4.77 14.57 -8.46
C LYS A 11 5.33 14.44 -7.04
N MET A 12 4.51 13.97 -6.09
CA MET A 12 4.90 13.74 -4.71
C MET A 12 4.74 12.27 -4.35
N GLU A 13 5.76 11.73 -3.70
CA GLU A 13 5.74 10.37 -3.16
C GLU A 13 5.13 10.37 -1.75
N THR A 14 4.28 9.40 -1.48
CA THR A 14 3.64 9.18 -0.18
C THR A 14 3.90 7.75 0.28
N GLU A 15 4.43 7.62 1.49
CA GLU A 15 4.64 6.31 2.11
C GLU A 15 3.33 5.77 2.68
N VAL A 16 2.97 4.55 2.30
CA VAL A 16 1.92 3.77 2.94
C VAL A 16 2.55 2.90 4.00
N ARG A 17 2.05 3.01 5.23
CA ARG A 17 2.59 2.31 6.41
C ARG A 17 1.60 1.27 6.92
N ALA A 18 2.12 0.15 7.40
CA ALA A 18 1.29 -0.90 7.98
C ALA A 18 0.62 -0.41 9.27
N ILE A 19 -0.70 -0.56 9.35
CA ILE A 19 -1.52 -0.17 10.51
C ILE A 19 -1.39 -1.16 11.67
N THR A 20 -1.06 -2.41 11.38
CA THR A 20 -0.85 -3.50 12.35
C THR A 20 0.38 -4.32 11.96
N GLY A 21 0.91 -5.08 12.92
CA GLY A 21 1.85 -6.17 12.60
C GLY A 21 1.09 -7.36 12.01
N GLY A 22 1.82 -8.29 11.39
CA GLY A 22 1.24 -9.51 10.83
C GLY A 22 1.97 -9.99 9.58
N THR A 23 1.32 -10.86 8.82
CA THR A 23 1.82 -11.42 7.56
C THR A 23 1.08 -10.82 6.36
N VAL A 24 1.83 -10.28 5.39
CA VAL A 24 1.26 -9.84 4.10
C VAL A 24 0.76 -11.07 3.35
N CYS A 25 -0.55 -11.12 3.12
CA CYS A 25 -1.20 -12.26 2.48
C CYS A 25 -1.33 -12.09 0.96
N ASN A 26 -1.76 -10.90 0.51
CA ASN A 26 -1.91 -10.56 -0.90
C ASN A 26 -1.46 -9.12 -1.15
N VAL A 27 -0.77 -8.91 -2.28
CA VAL A 27 -0.49 -7.59 -2.85
C VAL A 27 -1.37 -7.43 -4.09
N ILE A 28 -2.26 -6.46 -4.05
CA ILE A 28 -3.34 -6.29 -5.03
C ILE A 28 -2.91 -5.28 -6.10
N ALA A 29 -2.33 -4.16 -5.67
CA ALA A 29 -1.81 -3.14 -6.57
C ALA A 29 -0.44 -3.53 -7.13
N LYS A 30 -0.23 -3.30 -8.43
CA LYS A 30 1.06 -3.50 -9.10
C LYS A 30 1.76 -2.17 -9.35
N VAL A 31 3.05 -2.25 -9.62
CA VAL A 31 3.84 -1.07 -10.00
C VAL A 31 3.29 -0.47 -11.29
N GLY A 32 2.99 0.83 -11.25
CA GLY A 32 2.44 1.58 -12.37
C GLY A 32 0.91 1.55 -12.46
N ASP A 33 0.21 0.78 -11.61
CA ASP A 33 -1.25 0.82 -11.56
C ASP A 33 -1.72 2.18 -11.03
N ALA A 34 -2.73 2.75 -11.69
CA ALA A 34 -3.47 3.88 -11.15
C ALA A 34 -4.42 3.39 -10.05
N VAL A 35 -4.36 4.03 -8.87
CA VAL A 35 -5.18 3.69 -7.71
C VAL A 35 -5.97 4.91 -7.23
N ASN A 36 -7.18 4.69 -6.73
CA ASN A 36 -8.05 5.72 -6.17
C ASN A 36 -8.14 5.58 -4.65
N VAL A 37 -8.67 6.62 -4.00
CA VAL A 37 -8.95 6.59 -2.56
C VAL A 37 -9.99 5.49 -2.27
N GLY A 38 -9.62 4.57 -1.39
CA GLY A 38 -10.45 3.44 -1.00
C GLY A 38 -10.14 2.13 -1.73
N ASP A 39 -9.32 2.16 -2.78
CA ASP A 39 -8.89 0.94 -3.46
C ASP A 39 -8.00 0.09 -2.53
N PRO A 40 -8.23 -1.23 -2.43
CA PRO A 40 -7.42 -2.09 -1.60
C PRO A 40 -6.04 -2.31 -2.24
N LEU A 41 -4.97 -2.00 -1.50
CA LEU A 41 -3.60 -2.11 -2.00
C LEU A 41 -2.95 -3.47 -1.68
N LEU A 42 -3.18 -3.95 -0.45
CA LEU A 42 -2.70 -5.23 0.06
C LEU A 42 -3.58 -5.70 1.23
N SER A 43 -3.35 -6.93 1.70
CA SER A 43 -4.00 -7.47 2.89
C SER A 43 -2.97 -7.98 3.90
N ILE A 44 -3.24 -7.73 5.18
CA ILE A 44 -2.44 -8.20 6.32
C ILE A 44 -3.34 -9.10 7.16
N ARG A 45 -2.82 -10.26 7.57
CA ARG A 45 -3.42 -11.13 8.58
C ARG A 45 -2.52 -11.12 9.81
N ASP A 46 -3.12 -11.15 11.00
CA ASP A 46 -2.41 -11.30 12.27
C ASP A 46 -1.45 -12.50 12.28
#